data_AF-A0A536SYC9-F1
#
_entry.id   AF-A0A536SYC9-F1
#
_cell.length_a   1.000
_cell.length_b   1.000
_cell.length_c   1.000
_cell.angle_alpha   90.00
_cell.angle_beta   90.00
_cell.angle_gamma   90.00
#
_symmetry.space_group_name_H-M   'P 1'
#
loop_
_entity.id
_entity.type
_entity.pdbx_description
1 polymer ?
#
loop_
_entity_poly.entity_id
_entity_poly.type
_entity_poly.pdbx_seq_one_letter_code
_entity_poly.pdbx_strand_id
1 'polypeptide(L)'
;MTGERSFRILLVPGLLSAAIAVSCTSPSSTATSAPAAAAPAVAQEKGGQDETGPYEVVPDWPKPLTDAPDGVKHDGWTWGSVGAVYAETPDRIWIAQRGELPLPAGARPWTPYALLQPTRGNATGNGDGLNATCGTEEKRGWERRYHHVIMVMNRDGN
;
A
#
# COMPACT_ATOMS: atom_id res chain seq x y z
N MET A 1 0.44 38.96 -65.28
CA MET A 1 0.30 37.92 -66.32
C MET A 1 1.68 37.34 -66.60
N THR A 2 1.79 36.01 -66.58
CA THR A 2 2.84 35.13 -67.16
C THR A 2 4.29 35.36 -66.67
N GLY A 3 4.98 34.39 -66.03
CA GLY A 3 5.36 33.06 -66.57
C GLY A 3 6.64 33.23 -67.39
N GLU A 4 7.73 32.47 -67.35
CA GLU A 4 8.10 31.08 -67.00
C GLU A 4 9.64 31.05 -66.84
N ARG A 5 10.22 30.36 -65.85
CA ARG A 5 10.85 29.01 -65.91
C ARG A 5 11.81 28.72 -67.08
N SER A 6 13.04 28.31 -66.73
CA SER A 6 13.71 27.03 -67.08
C SER A 6 15.25 27.24 -67.22
N PHE A 7 16.04 26.82 -66.24
CA PHE A 7 16.72 25.51 -66.10
C PHE A 7 18.01 25.37 -66.93
N ARG A 8 19.16 25.21 -66.26
CA ARG A 8 20.17 24.18 -66.59
C ARG A 8 21.25 24.08 -65.51
N ILE A 9 21.37 22.85 -65.02
CA ILE A 9 22.31 22.32 -64.04
C ILE A 9 23.68 22.09 -64.68
N LEU A 10 24.76 22.40 -63.97
CA LEU A 10 26.06 21.74 -64.14
C LEU A 10 26.59 21.31 -62.76
N LEU A 11 26.85 20.00 -62.64
CA LEU A 11 27.45 19.32 -61.49
C LEU A 11 28.92 19.72 -61.28
N VAL A 12 29.34 19.83 -60.02
CA VAL A 12 30.71 19.49 -59.57
C VAL A 12 30.61 18.86 -58.17
N PRO A 13 31.23 17.68 -57.90
CA PRO A 13 31.20 17.02 -56.60
C PRO A 13 32.41 17.42 -55.73
N GLY A 14 32.26 17.41 -54.40
CA GLY A 14 33.40 17.60 -53.51
C GLY A 14 33.07 17.73 -52.02
N LEU A 15 33.09 16.58 -51.33
CA LEU A 15 33.60 16.33 -49.97
C LEU A 15 33.55 17.47 -48.93
N LEU A 16 32.72 17.31 -47.89
CA LEU A 16 33.12 17.13 -46.47
C LEU A 16 31.86 17.16 -45.58
N SER A 17 31.40 15.99 -45.13
CA SER A 17 30.36 15.92 -44.10
C SER A 17 31.01 16.04 -42.72
N ALA A 18 30.90 17.21 -42.09
CA ALA A 18 31.17 17.39 -40.66
C ALA A 18 29.82 17.41 -39.92
N ALA A 19 29.54 16.34 -39.17
CA ALA A 19 28.35 16.23 -38.34
C ALA A 19 28.47 17.12 -37.10
N ILE A 20 27.56 18.09 -36.95
CA ILE A 20 27.45 18.93 -35.75
C ILE A 20 26.40 18.29 -34.84
N ALA A 21 26.84 17.67 -33.74
CA ALA A 21 25.96 17.30 -32.64
C ALA A 21 26.00 18.41 -31.58
N VAL A 22 24.99 19.28 -31.58
CA VAL A 22 24.76 20.27 -30.52
C VAL A 22 24.26 19.51 -29.29
N SER A 23 25.13 19.34 -28.30
CA SER A 23 24.77 18.87 -26.97
C SER A 23 24.28 20.06 -26.14
N CYS A 24 23.00 20.08 -25.80
CA CYS A 24 22.43 21.02 -24.84
C CYS A 24 22.91 20.62 -23.43
N THR A 25 23.90 21.35 -22.90
CA THR A 25 24.23 21.36 -21.47
C THR A 25 23.16 22.17 -20.74
N SER A 26 22.39 21.51 -19.89
CA SER A 26 21.69 22.15 -18.77
C SER A 26 22.54 21.91 -17.51
N PRO A 27 22.74 22.92 -16.64
CA PRO A 27 23.40 22.68 -15.36
C PRO A 27 22.43 21.92 -14.45
N SER A 28 22.60 20.60 -14.36
CA SER A 28 21.98 19.82 -13.30
C SER A 28 22.62 20.23 -11.97
N SER A 29 21.88 20.93 -11.12
CA SER A 29 22.23 21.08 -9.71
C SER A 29 22.25 19.69 -9.08
N THR A 30 23.44 19.09 -8.98
CA THR A 30 23.66 17.90 -8.15
C THR A 30 23.57 18.33 -6.69
N ALA A 31 22.35 18.37 -6.14
CA ALA A 31 22.19 18.20 -4.71
C ALA A 31 22.65 16.77 -4.40
N THR A 32 23.89 16.64 -3.91
CA THR A 32 24.37 15.40 -3.31
C THR A 32 23.50 15.14 -2.08
N SER A 33 22.42 14.37 -2.26
CA SER A 33 21.81 13.65 -1.16
C SER A 33 22.85 12.64 -0.71
N ALA A 34 23.52 12.91 0.42
CA ALA A 34 24.33 11.91 1.08
C ALA A 34 23.46 10.66 1.27
N PRO A 35 23.93 9.45 0.92
CA PRO A 35 23.20 8.24 1.26
C PRO A 35 23.05 8.23 2.78
N ALA A 36 21.80 8.27 3.26
CA ALA A 36 21.53 8.00 4.67
C ALA A 36 22.06 6.59 4.92
N ALA A 37 23.15 6.49 5.68
CA ALA A 37 23.67 5.20 6.09
C ALA A 37 22.58 4.51 6.92
N ALA A 38 21.97 3.47 6.35
CA ALA A 38 21.08 2.62 7.11
C ALA A 38 21.90 2.05 8.27
N ALA A 39 21.47 2.31 9.51
CA ALA A 39 22.07 1.67 10.67
C ALA A 39 22.05 0.15 10.46
N PRO A 40 23.13 -0.57 10.82
CA PRO A 40 23.14 -2.02 10.69
C PRO A 40 21.97 -2.58 11.51
N ALA A 41 21.10 -3.34 10.86
CA ALA A 41 20.06 -4.07 11.55
C ALA A 41 20.75 -5.04 12.52
N VAL A 42 20.54 -4.86 13.82
CA VAL A 42 21.05 -5.79 14.82
C VAL A 42 20.39 -7.14 14.52
N ALA A 43 21.19 -8.19 14.35
CA ALA A 43 20.66 -9.53 14.16
C ALA A 43 19.90 -9.92 15.43
N GLN A 44 18.57 -9.83 15.38
CA GLN A 44 17.71 -10.22 16.47
C GLN A 44 17.52 -11.73 16.41
N GLU A 45 17.61 -12.40 17.56
CA GLU A 45 17.27 -13.81 17.66
C GLU A 45 15.84 -14.00 17.15
N LYS A 46 15.62 -15.00 16.31
CA LYS A 46 14.30 -15.27 15.71
C LYS A 46 13.66 -16.47 16.38
N GLY A 47 12.47 -16.26 16.91
CA GLY A 47 11.68 -17.31 17.55
C GLY A 47 12.17 -17.63 18.95
N GLY A 48 11.44 -18.49 19.63
CA GLY A 48 11.64 -18.85 21.04
C GLY A 48 10.47 -19.75 21.45
N GLN A 49 10.52 -20.30 22.65
CA GLN A 49 9.41 -21.12 23.18
C GLN A 49 8.38 -20.28 23.95
N ASP A 50 8.77 -19.08 24.36
CA ASP A 50 7.87 -18.13 25.02
C ASP A 50 6.87 -17.57 24.00
N GLU A 51 5.72 -17.07 24.48
CA GLU A 51 4.58 -16.64 23.66
C GLU A 51 4.97 -15.71 22.50
N THR A 52 5.91 -14.78 22.77
CA THR A 52 6.43 -13.82 21.80
C THR A 52 7.89 -14.10 21.45
N GLY A 53 8.51 -15.13 22.03
CA GLY A 53 9.95 -15.38 21.95
C GLY A 53 10.78 -14.15 22.37
N PRO A 54 11.88 -13.82 21.68
CA PRO A 54 12.77 -12.68 21.99
C PRO A 54 12.23 -11.34 21.46
N TYR A 55 10.93 -11.28 21.13
CA TYR A 55 10.30 -10.07 20.61
C TYR A 55 9.53 -9.35 21.72
N GLU A 56 9.82 -8.06 21.84
CA GLU A 56 9.02 -7.13 22.65
C GLU A 56 7.77 -6.73 21.86
N VAL A 57 6.60 -6.92 22.47
CA VAL A 57 5.33 -6.51 21.87
C VAL A 57 5.23 -5.00 21.95
N VAL A 58 4.95 -4.36 20.82
CA VAL A 58 4.60 -2.94 20.78
C VAL A 58 3.15 -2.80 21.27
N PRO A 59 2.89 -2.15 22.43
CA PRO A 59 1.54 -1.95 22.92
C PRO A 59 0.70 -1.17 21.92
N ASP A 60 -0.60 -1.48 21.84
CA ASP A 60 -1.56 -0.78 20.99
C ASP A 60 -1.22 -0.75 19.48
N TRP A 61 -0.39 -1.70 19.02
CA TRP A 61 -0.09 -1.91 17.61
C TRP A 61 -0.99 -3.00 17.00
N PRO A 62 -1.61 -2.78 15.82
CA PRO A 62 -1.67 -1.51 15.10
C PRO A 62 -2.66 -0.54 15.74
N LYS A 63 -2.44 0.76 15.52
CA LYS A 63 -3.37 1.77 16.04
C LYS A 63 -4.67 1.77 15.23
N PRO A 64 -5.79 2.17 15.85
CA PRO A 64 -7.01 2.56 15.16
C PRO A 64 -6.78 3.36 13.87
N LEU A 65 -7.46 2.98 12.77
CA LEU A 65 -7.46 3.82 11.57
C LEU A 65 -8.10 5.18 11.89
N THR A 66 -7.45 6.24 11.41
CA THR A 66 -7.96 7.60 11.51
C THR A 66 -8.80 7.94 10.29
N ASP A 67 -9.79 8.81 10.46
CA ASP A 67 -10.57 9.30 9.34
C ASP A 67 -9.68 10.08 8.37
N ALA A 68 -9.54 9.57 7.14
CA ALA A 68 -8.78 10.22 6.10
C ALA A 68 -9.64 11.27 5.35
N PRO A 69 -9.01 12.18 4.57
CA PRO A 69 -9.72 13.14 3.70
C PRO A 69 -10.54 12.49 2.57
N ASP A 70 -10.42 11.18 2.36
CA ASP A 70 -11.20 10.42 1.37
C ASP A 70 -12.68 10.27 1.75
N GLY A 71 -13.06 10.72 2.95
CA GLY A 71 -14.43 10.68 3.44
C GLY A 71 -14.83 9.33 4.06
N VAL A 72 -13.93 8.36 4.13
CA VAL A 72 -14.19 7.08 4.80
C VAL A 72 -14.11 7.29 6.32
N LYS A 73 -15.21 6.98 6.99
CA LYS A 73 -15.37 7.14 8.44
C LYS A 73 -15.22 5.82 9.16
N HIS A 74 -14.45 5.78 10.24
CA HIS A 74 -14.13 4.55 10.97
C HIS A 74 -14.92 4.33 12.26
N ASP A 75 -15.72 5.31 12.69
CA ASP A 75 -16.60 5.12 13.83
C ASP A 75 -17.59 3.96 13.58
N GLY A 76 -17.70 3.07 14.56
CA GLY A 76 -18.47 1.83 14.43
C GLY A 76 -17.84 0.76 13.54
N TRP A 77 -16.55 0.84 13.20
CA TRP A 77 -15.83 -0.19 12.43
C TRP A 77 -14.69 -0.83 13.23
N THR A 78 -14.32 -2.04 12.82
CA THR A 78 -13.20 -2.80 13.35
C THR A 78 -12.46 -3.53 12.22
N TRP A 79 -11.35 -4.17 12.57
CA TRP A 79 -10.49 -4.90 11.65
C TRP A 79 -11.24 -6.09 11.00
N GLY A 80 -11.02 -6.26 9.70
CA GLY A 80 -11.29 -7.53 9.03
C GLY A 80 -10.26 -8.57 9.43
N SER A 81 -10.42 -9.80 8.93
CA SER A 81 -9.37 -10.79 9.15
C SER A 81 -8.17 -10.52 8.27
N VAL A 82 -7.00 -10.46 8.92
CA VAL A 82 -5.69 -10.35 8.29
C VAL A 82 -5.37 -11.67 7.59
N GLY A 83 -5.06 -11.60 6.30
CA GLY A 83 -4.67 -12.73 5.47
C GLY A 83 -3.17 -12.82 5.24
N ALA A 84 -2.46 -11.70 5.25
CA ALA A 84 -1.01 -11.67 5.08
C ALA A 84 -0.37 -10.44 5.71
N VAL A 85 0.89 -10.57 6.11
CA VAL A 85 1.76 -9.48 6.55
C VAL A 85 3.10 -9.62 5.83
N TYR A 86 3.58 -8.53 5.25
CA TYR A 86 4.93 -8.43 4.69
C TYR A 86 5.66 -7.24 5.31
N ALA A 87 6.60 -7.52 6.21
CA ALA A 87 7.40 -6.52 6.89
C ALA A 87 8.66 -6.21 6.05
N GLU A 88 8.56 -5.23 5.15
CA GLU A 88 9.67 -4.82 4.28
C GLU A 88 10.77 -4.12 5.09
N THR A 89 10.37 -3.17 5.96
CA THR A 89 11.22 -2.49 6.93
C THR A 89 10.41 -2.19 8.19
N PRO A 90 11.04 -1.82 9.33
CA PRO A 90 10.29 -1.39 10.52
C PRO A 90 9.30 -0.25 10.24
N ASP A 91 9.58 0.63 9.26
CA ASP A 91 8.72 1.77 8.92
C ASP A 91 7.84 1.52 7.67
N ARG A 92 7.80 0.27 7.19
CA ARG A 92 6.99 -0.11 6.04
C ARG A 92 6.55 -1.57 6.16
N ILE A 93 5.42 -1.76 6.81
CA ILE A 93 4.80 -3.06 7.06
C ILE A 93 3.50 -3.12 6.26
N TRP A 94 3.46 -4.00 5.28
CA TRP A 94 2.28 -4.22 4.45
C TRP A 94 1.36 -5.23 5.14
N ILE A 95 0.09 -4.87 5.33
CA ILE A 95 -0.93 -5.74 5.90
C ILE A 95 -2.04 -5.91 4.87
N ALA A 96 -2.32 -7.16 4.49
CA ALA A 96 -3.46 -7.50 3.68
C ALA A 96 -4.57 -8.06 4.57
N GLN A 97 -5.73 -7.42 4.58
CA GLN A 97 -6.91 -7.83 5.35
C GLN A 97 -8.18 -7.85 4.51
N ARG A 98 -9.21 -8.48 5.04
CA ARG A 98 -10.51 -8.61 4.38
C ARG A 98 -11.46 -7.48 4.78
N GLY A 99 -11.04 -6.27 4.46
CA GLY A 99 -11.82 -5.04 4.65
C GLY A 99 -12.03 -4.66 6.10
N GLU A 100 -13.08 -3.90 6.36
CA GLU A 100 -13.52 -3.51 7.70
C GLU A 100 -14.88 -4.12 8.03
N LEU A 101 -15.12 -4.38 9.31
CA LEU A 101 -16.32 -5.02 9.83
C LEU A 101 -17.15 -4.08 10.71
N PRO A 102 -18.48 -4.07 10.59
CA PRO A 102 -19.32 -3.17 11.38
C PRO A 102 -19.48 -3.66 12.82
N LEU A 103 -19.16 -2.81 13.77
CA LEU A 103 -19.39 -3.05 15.19
C LEU A 103 -20.89 -2.92 15.54
N PRO A 104 -21.41 -3.71 16.50
CA PRO A 104 -22.71 -3.44 17.09
C PRO A 104 -22.69 -2.12 17.88
N ALA A 105 -23.85 -1.49 18.01
CA ALA A 105 -23.99 -0.25 18.77
C ALA A 105 -23.49 -0.41 20.22
N GLY A 106 -22.72 0.56 20.70
CA GLY A 106 -22.16 0.55 22.06
C GLY A 106 -20.93 -0.34 22.24
N ALA A 107 -20.48 -1.06 21.22
CA ALA A 107 -19.20 -1.77 21.28
C ALA A 107 -18.04 -0.77 21.38
N ARG A 108 -17.02 -1.13 22.16
CA ARG A 108 -15.79 -0.36 22.23
C ARG A 108 -15.13 -0.33 20.84
N PRO A 109 -14.62 0.83 20.37
CA PRO A 109 -13.97 0.94 19.07
C PRO A 109 -12.91 -0.13 18.85
N TRP A 110 -12.78 -0.62 17.62
CA TRP A 110 -11.77 -1.60 17.22
C TRP A 110 -11.76 -2.92 18.01
N THR A 111 -12.87 -3.26 18.69
CA THR A 111 -13.00 -4.57 19.33
C THR A 111 -13.08 -5.66 18.26
N PRO A 112 -12.20 -6.68 18.29
CA PRO A 112 -12.31 -7.83 17.38
C PRO A 112 -13.63 -8.58 17.58
N TYR A 113 -14.21 -9.10 16.51
CA TYR A 113 -15.50 -9.84 16.58
C TYR A 113 -15.50 -11.01 17.58
N ALA A 114 -14.37 -11.69 17.73
CA ALA A 114 -14.20 -12.77 18.68
C ALA A 114 -14.36 -12.30 20.15
N LEU A 115 -14.05 -11.03 20.43
CA LEU A 115 -14.08 -10.43 21.76
C LEU A 115 -15.36 -9.62 22.05
N LEU A 116 -16.32 -9.57 21.12
CA LEU A 116 -17.64 -8.98 21.37
C LEU A 116 -18.44 -9.80 22.39
N GLN A 117 -19.40 -9.17 23.07
CA GLN A 117 -20.39 -9.83 23.93
C GLN A 117 -21.82 -9.49 23.46
N PRO A 118 -22.57 -10.45 22.85
CA PRO A 118 -22.13 -11.79 22.48
C PRO A 118 -21.09 -11.76 21.34
N THR A 119 -20.27 -12.81 21.27
CA THR A 119 -19.25 -12.94 20.21
C THR A 119 -19.92 -13.08 18.85
N ARG A 120 -19.32 -12.48 17.82
CA ARG A 120 -19.69 -12.71 16.41
C ARG A 120 -18.81 -13.78 15.75
N GLY A 121 -17.97 -14.45 16.54
CA GLY A 121 -17.03 -15.48 16.06
C GLY A 121 -15.88 -14.88 15.24
N ASN A 122 -15.40 -15.67 14.27
CA ASN A 122 -14.27 -15.27 13.44
C ASN A 122 -14.69 -14.29 12.33
N ALA A 123 -13.81 -13.36 12.01
CA ALA A 123 -13.92 -12.49 10.85
C ALA A 123 -13.74 -13.28 9.53
N THR A 124 -14.79 -13.97 9.09
CA THR A 124 -14.75 -14.75 7.83
C THR A 124 -14.45 -13.86 6.63
N GLY A 125 -14.03 -14.46 5.52
CA GLY A 125 -13.68 -13.76 4.29
C GLY A 125 -14.80 -13.57 3.27
N ASN A 126 -16.01 -14.06 3.54
CA ASN A 126 -17.10 -14.11 2.56
C ASN A 126 -18.20 -13.08 2.87
N GLY A 127 -18.85 -12.54 1.84
CA GLY A 127 -19.98 -11.62 2.00
C GLY A 127 -21.16 -12.25 2.74
N ASP A 128 -22.14 -11.44 3.14
CA ASP A 128 -23.29 -11.95 3.90
C ASP A 128 -24.18 -12.86 3.05
N GLY A 129 -24.45 -14.06 3.58
CA GLY A 129 -25.19 -15.12 2.88
C GLY A 129 -24.38 -15.86 1.81
N LEU A 130 -23.04 -15.76 1.81
CA LEU A 130 -22.16 -16.55 0.94
C LEU A 130 -21.13 -17.33 1.75
N ASN A 131 -20.97 -18.61 1.39
CA ASN A 131 -19.92 -19.47 1.95
C ASN A 131 -18.60 -19.33 1.15
N ALA A 132 -17.58 -20.09 1.56
CA ALA A 132 -16.22 -19.96 0.99
C ALA A 132 -16.10 -20.49 -0.45
N THR A 133 -17.08 -21.25 -0.92
CA THR A 133 -17.15 -21.78 -2.29
C THR A 133 -18.17 -21.04 -3.15
N CYS A 134 -18.55 -19.81 -2.73
CA CYS A 134 -19.54 -18.97 -3.40
C CYS A 134 -20.96 -19.57 -3.47
N GLY A 135 -21.26 -20.55 -2.63
CA GLY A 135 -22.62 -21.05 -2.43
C GLY A 135 -23.41 -20.15 -1.47
N THR A 136 -24.74 -20.23 -1.55
CA THR A 136 -25.63 -19.50 -0.64
C THR A 136 -25.60 -20.08 0.77
N GLU A 137 -25.65 -19.23 1.78
CA GLU A 137 -25.73 -19.57 3.20
C GLU A 137 -26.73 -18.64 3.91
N GLU A 138 -27.10 -18.97 5.15
CA GLU A 138 -27.93 -18.09 5.98
C GLU A 138 -27.23 -16.74 6.19
N LYS A 139 -28.02 -15.66 6.15
CA LYS A 139 -27.52 -14.31 6.38
C LYS A 139 -27.24 -14.09 7.87
N ARG A 140 -26.07 -13.54 8.16
CA ARG A 140 -25.62 -13.17 9.51
C ARG A 140 -26.19 -11.82 9.95
N GLY A 141 -26.69 -11.02 9.00
CA GLY A 141 -27.30 -9.72 9.28
C GLY A 141 -26.31 -8.56 9.38
N TRP A 142 -25.09 -8.74 8.87
CA TRP A 142 -24.09 -7.69 8.76
C TRP A 142 -23.24 -7.91 7.51
N GLU A 143 -22.84 -6.81 6.86
CA GLU A 143 -22.01 -6.83 5.65
C GLU A 143 -20.72 -6.05 5.91
N ARG A 144 -19.62 -6.54 5.33
CA ARG A 144 -18.33 -5.84 5.43
C ARG A 144 -18.25 -4.71 4.41
N ARG A 145 -17.26 -3.84 4.57
CA ARG A 145 -16.86 -2.93 3.50
C ARG A 145 -15.45 -3.25 3.04
N TYR A 146 -15.20 -3.16 1.73
CA TYR A 146 -13.89 -3.42 1.13
C TYR A 146 -13.01 -2.16 1.11
N HIS A 147 -12.92 -1.48 2.25
CA HIS A 147 -11.94 -0.41 2.48
C HIS A 147 -10.76 -0.98 3.27
N HIS A 148 -9.57 -0.38 3.09
CA HIS A 148 -8.36 -0.77 3.83
C HIS A 148 -7.99 -2.26 3.70
N VAL A 149 -8.24 -2.85 2.52
CA VAL A 149 -7.87 -4.25 2.21
C VAL A 149 -6.36 -4.45 2.12
N ILE A 150 -5.63 -3.40 1.79
CA ILE A 150 -4.18 -3.30 1.91
C ILE A 150 -3.90 -2.03 2.73
N MET A 151 -3.08 -2.16 3.76
CA MET A 151 -2.62 -1.07 4.60
C MET A 151 -1.11 -1.12 4.68
N VAL A 152 -0.48 0.05 4.82
CA VAL A 152 0.95 0.16 5.07
C VAL A 152 1.11 0.89 6.39
N MET A 153 1.80 0.27 7.33
CA MET A 153 1.99 0.80 8.67
C MET A 153 3.47 0.94 9.00
N ASN A 154 3.80 1.89 9.87
CA ASN A 154 5.13 2.02 10.44
C ASN A 154 5.27 1.26 11.77
N ARG A 155 6.46 1.35 12.39
CA ARG A 155 6.78 0.70 13.67
C ARG A 155 5.87 1.14 14.82
N ASP A 156 5.30 2.34 14.72
CA ASP A 156 4.40 2.92 15.71
C ASP A 156 2.93 2.60 15.42
N GLY A 157 2.64 1.85 14.34
CA GLY A 157 1.31 1.39 13.97
C GLY A 157 0.44 2.46 13.30
N ASN A 158 1.05 3.51 12.73
CA ASN A 158 0.36 4.51 11.92
C ASN A 158 0.44 4.15 10.43
#